data_AF-A0A5B8R2Z5-F1
#
_entry.id   AF-A0A5B8R2Z5-F1
#
_cell.length_a   1.000
_cell.length_b   1.000
_cell.length_c   1.000
_cell.angle_alpha   90.00
_cell.angle_beta   90.00
_cell.angle_gamma   90.00
#
_symmetry.space_group_name_H-M   'P 1'
#
loop_
_entity.id
_entity.type
_entity.pdbx_description
1 polymer ?
#
loop_
_entity_poly.entity_id
_entity_poly.type
_entity_poly.pdbx_seq_one_letter_code
_entity_poly.pdbx_strand_id
1 'polypeptide(L)'
;MKKALDQAEKKARVRDSRIEELIGQAEVGLSADQQKMLLQILHKTTGEDYFIGKRKKKTDGVKFVQMITENIDYLCEIGYLTQAEKAFLFEISRFLEFKSNVIVEKNVEDEGKPSAASPSYLAKKLNKTRTSVSKMMNELLDKGILGVAETGVTTEDGRICSSRTWFVNPNILCNAPKDEVDRATQQIFSKALRNIKVGEAKKKHKLPIYLF
;
A
#
# COMPACT_ATOMS: atom_id res chain seq x y z
N MET A 1 -8.08 67.80 -8.36
CA MET A 1 -8.53 66.81 -7.37
C MET A 1 -9.51 65.79 -7.94
N LYS A 2 -10.65 66.20 -8.53
CA LYS A 2 -11.69 65.28 -9.04
C LYS A 2 -11.18 64.18 -10.01
N LYS A 3 -10.37 64.54 -11.01
CA LYS A 3 -9.75 63.57 -11.95
C LYS A 3 -8.81 62.54 -11.31
N ALA A 4 -8.15 62.90 -10.22
CA ALA A 4 -7.23 61.99 -9.51
C ALA A 4 -8.01 61.00 -8.63
N LEU A 5 -9.10 61.46 -8.00
CA LEU A 5 -10.05 60.58 -7.32
C LEU A 5 -10.74 59.63 -8.30
N ASP A 6 -11.22 60.12 -9.45
CA ASP A 6 -11.86 59.27 -10.47
C ASP A 6 -10.90 58.18 -11.00
N GLN A 7 -9.61 58.50 -11.17
CA GLN A 7 -8.60 57.52 -11.55
C GLN A 7 -8.30 56.52 -10.43
N ALA A 8 -8.27 56.96 -9.18
CA ALA A 8 -8.06 56.08 -8.03
C ALA A 8 -9.24 55.12 -7.85
N GLU A 9 -10.47 55.61 -8.00
CA GLU A 9 -11.70 54.83 -7.92
C GLU A 9 -11.81 53.82 -9.06
N LYS A 10 -11.46 54.21 -10.28
CA LYS A 10 -11.39 53.28 -11.43
C LYS A 10 -10.36 52.17 -11.19
N LYS A 11 -9.20 52.49 -10.60
CA LYS A 11 -8.17 51.49 -10.24
C LYS A 11 -8.59 50.60 -9.07
N ALA A 12 -9.38 51.12 -8.13
CA ALA A 12 -9.93 50.33 -7.03
C ALA A 12 -10.96 49.31 -7.56
N ARG A 13 -11.95 49.77 -8.35
CA ARG A 13 -12.95 48.88 -8.98
C ARG A 13 -12.34 47.77 -9.83
N VAL A 14 -11.31 48.08 -10.62
CA VAL A 14 -10.61 47.05 -11.42
C VAL A 14 -9.89 46.04 -10.53
N ARG A 15 -9.38 46.45 -9.37
CA ARG A 15 -8.73 45.57 -8.40
C ARG A 15 -9.75 44.67 -7.70
N ASP A 16 -10.85 45.27 -7.25
CA ASP A 16 -11.92 44.56 -6.54
C ASP A 16 -12.59 43.52 -7.45
N SER A 17 -12.87 43.87 -8.70
CA SER A 17 -13.37 42.93 -9.72
C SER A 17 -12.40 41.77 -9.98
N ARG A 18 -11.09 42.01 -9.93
CA ARG A 18 -10.06 40.97 -10.09
C ARG A 18 -9.95 40.06 -8.86
N ILE A 19 -10.20 40.61 -7.67
CA ILE A 19 -10.26 39.87 -6.41
C ILE A 19 -11.51 38.98 -6.41
N GLU A 20 -12.66 39.50 -6.82
CA GLU A 20 -13.90 38.72 -6.96
C GLU A 20 -13.76 37.59 -7.99
N GLU A 21 -13.07 37.83 -9.11
CA GLU A 21 -12.78 36.81 -10.12
C GLU A 21 -11.86 35.70 -9.59
N LEU A 22 -10.85 36.06 -8.79
CA LEU A 22 -9.97 35.11 -8.09
C LEU A 22 -10.72 34.32 -7.00
N ILE A 23 -11.66 34.96 -6.29
CA ILE A 23 -12.52 34.31 -5.28
C ILE A 23 -13.51 33.35 -5.96
N GLY A 24 -14.10 33.75 -7.10
CA GLY A 24 -14.98 32.88 -7.88
C GLY A 24 -14.26 31.65 -8.46
N GLN A 25 -12.98 31.79 -8.82
CA GLN A 25 -12.12 30.66 -9.22
C GLN A 25 -11.75 29.75 -8.03
N ALA A 26 -11.76 30.26 -6.80
CA ALA A 26 -11.44 29.48 -5.60
C ALA A 26 -12.50 28.41 -5.26
N GLU A 27 -13.75 28.55 -5.74
CA GLU A 27 -14.77 27.48 -5.64
C GLU A 27 -14.40 26.22 -6.45
N VAL A 28 -13.54 26.37 -7.47
CA VAL A 28 -13.02 25.26 -8.32
C VAL A 28 -11.63 24.81 -7.87
N GLY A 29 -11.05 25.47 -6.86
CA GLY A 29 -9.69 25.25 -6.39
C GLY A 29 -8.66 25.99 -7.24
N LEU A 30 -7.77 26.72 -6.57
CA LEU A 30 -6.70 27.49 -7.22
C LEU A 30 -5.67 26.59 -7.91
N SER A 31 -5.14 27.02 -9.05
CA SER A 31 -4.01 26.36 -9.72
C SER A 31 -2.74 26.42 -8.86
N ALA A 32 -1.75 25.56 -9.16
CA ALA A 32 -0.49 25.53 -8.42
C ALA A 32 0.25 26.88 -8.42
N ASP A 33 0.23 27.59 -9.55
CA ASP A 33 0.84 28.91 -9.68
C ASP A 33 0.10 29.98 -8.86
N GLN A 34 -1.24 29.93 -8.85
CA GLN A 34 -2.07 30.81 -8.02
C GLN A 34 -1.84 30.58 -6.52
N GLN A 35 -1.72 29.31 -6.10
CA GLN A 35 -1.40 28.96 -4.71
C GLN A 35 -0.02 29.49 -4.29
N LYS A 36 0.98 29.39 -5.17
CA LYS A 36 2.33 29.91 -4.93
C LYS A 36 2.35 31.44 -4.83
N MET A 37 1.62 32.13 -5.70
CA MET A 37 1.50 33.59 -5.67
C MET A 37 0.82 34.08 -4.39
N LEU A 38 -0.24 33.40 -3.94
CA LEU A 38 -0.92 33.73 -2.69
C LEU A 38 0.02 33.61 -1.48
N LEU A 39 0.77 32.50 -1.41
CA LEU A 39 1.78 32.31 -0.36
C LEU A 39 2.81 33.45 -0.38
N GLN A 40 3.38 33.78 -1.55
CA GLN A 40 4.35 34.88 -1.66
C GLN A 40 3.80 36.24 -1.22
N ILE A 41 2.53 36.52 -1.51
CA ILE A 41 1.87 37.75 -1.04
C ILE A 41 1.80 37.73 0.48
N LEU A 42 1.28 36.65 1.09
CA LEU A 42 1.18 36.49 2.54
C LEU A 42 2.54 36.70 3.22
N HIS A 43 3.58 35.99 2.77
CA HIS A 43 4.96 36.13 3.26
C HIS A 43 5.43 37.59 3.26
N LYS A 44 5.25 38.30 2.15
CA LYS A 44 5.71 39.68 2.01
C LYS A 44 4.91 40.67 2.85
N THR A 45 3.62 40.41 3.07
CA THR A 45 2.73 41.33 3.81
C THR A 45 2.84 41.18 5.32
N THR A 46 3.08 39.97 5.82
CA THR A 46 3.12 39.69 7.26
C THR A 46 4.54 39.54 7.80
N GLY A 47 5.51 39.22 6.93
CA GLY A 47 6.88 38.89 7.33
C GLY A 47 7.05 37.49 7.92
N GLU A 48 6.02 36.64 7.86
CA GLU A 48 6.04 35.28 8.41
C GLU A 48 5.98 34.22 7.30
N ASP A 49 6.45 33.00 7.62
CA ASP A 49 6.44 31.89 6.67
C ASP A 49 5.15 31.06 6.68
N TYR A 50 4.30 31.25 5.67
CA TYR A 50 3.06 30.49 5.46
C TYR A 50 3.28 29.27 4.55
N PHE A 51 2.48 28.22 4.77
CA PHE A 51 2.42 27.04 3.89
C PHE A 51 0.98 26.54 3.71
N ILE A 52 0.73 25.81 2.62
CA ILE A 52 -0.57 25.17 2.35
C ILE A 52 -0.46 23.68 2.70
N GLY A 53 -1.13 23.25 3.76
CA GLY A 53 -1.26 21.85 4.14
C GLY A 53 -2.59 21.25 3.66
N LYS A 54 -2.57 20.02 3.14
CA LYS A 54 -3.80 19.21 3.01
C LYS A 54 -4.17 18.66 4.38
N ARG A 55 -5.45 18.76 4.76
CA ARG A 55 -5.93 18.02 5.94
C ARG A 55 -5.81 16.53 5.65
N LYS A 56 -5.34 15.76 6.64
CA LYS A 56 -5.41 14.31 6.59
C LYS A 56 -6.87 13.90 6.41
N LYS A 57 -7.14 13.03 5.45
CA LYS A 57 -8.48 12.43 5.30
C LYS A 57 -8.71 11.51 6.49
N LYS A 58 -9.98 11.28 6.85
CA LYS A 58 -10.35 10.30 7.90
C LYS A 58 -9.83 8.88 7.60
N THR A 59 -9.61 8.58 6.33
CA THR A 59 -9.09 7.30 5.84
C THR A 59 -7.57 7.23 5.82
N ASP A 60 -6.86 8.33 6.05
CA ASP A 60 -5.40 8.32 6.04
C ASP A 60 -4.88 7.48 7.21
N GLY A 61 -4.06 6.48 6.89
CA GLY A 61 -3.57 5.49 7.86
C GLY A 61 -4.42 4.23 7.97
N VAL A 62 -5.59 4.14 7.32
CA VAL A 62 -6.33 2.87 7.19
C VAL A 62 -5.51 1.91 6.36
N LYS A 63 -5.11 0.79 6.97
CA LYS A 63 -4.39 -0.29 6.29
C LYS A 63 -5.39 -1.24 5.66
N PHE A 64 -5.18 -1.60 4.40
CA PHE A 64 -5.98 -2.58 3.68
C PHE A 64 -5.07 -3.43 2.79
N VAL A 65 -5.51 -4.65 2.50
CA VAL A 65 -4.82 -5.57 1.61
C VAL A 65 -5.62 -5.68 0.33
N GLN A 66 -4.95 -5.51 -0.80
CA GLN A 66 -5.54 -5.65 -2.13
C GLN A 66 -5.36 -7.07 -2.64
N MET A 67 -6.29 -7.55 -3.45
CA MET A 67 -6.15 -8.82 -4.16
C MET A 67 -6.15 -8.53 -5.66
N ILE A 68 -5.38 -9.31 -6.43
CA ILE A 68 -5.46 -9.24 -7.89
C ILE A 68 -6.58 -10.17 -8.33
N THR A 69 -7.72 -9.57 -8.67
CA THR A 69 -8.97 -10.30 -8.97
C THR A 69 -8.74 -11.37 -10.04
N GLU A 70 -8.12 -11.00 -11.16
CA GLU A 70 -7.88 -11.91 -12.28
C GLU A 70 -7.02 -13.12 -11.88
N ASN A 71 -6.06 -12.91 -10.97
CA ASN A 71 -5.21 -14.00 -10.47
C ASN A 71 -5.98 -14.91 -9.51
N ILE A 72 -6.74 -14.34 -8.58
CA ILE A 72 -7.53 -15.13 -7.62
C ILE A 72 -8.60 -15.95 -8.35
N ASP A 73 -9.30 -15.34 -9.30
CA ASP A 73 -10.33 -16.00 -10.10
C ASP A 73 -9.72 -17.18 -10.86
N TYR A 74 -8.61 -16.94 -11.58
CA TYR A 74 -7.94 -17.99 -12.33
C TYR A 74 -7.45 -19.15 -11.45
N LEU A 75 -6.85 -18.85 -10.28
CA LEU A 75 -6.42 -19.88 -9.33
C LEU A 75 -7.59 -20.69 -8.76
N CYS A 76 -8.76 -20.08 -8.62
CA CYS A 76 -9.99 -20.77 -8.22
C CYS A 76 -10.53 -21.65 -9.35
N GLU A 77 -10.57 -21.16 -10.58
CA GLU A 77 -11.05 -21.90 -11.76
C GLU A 77 -10.24 -23.17 -12.01
N ILE A 78 -8.92 -23.10 -11.89
CA ILE A 78 -8.05 -24.26 -12.08
C ILE A 78 -7.97 -25.14 -10.82
N GLY A 79 -8.68 -24.81 -9.74
CA GLY A 79 -8.67 -25.59 -8.50
C GLY A 79 -7.31 -25.62 -7.78
N TYR A 80 -6.48 -24.59 -7.94
CA TYR A 80 -5.14 -24.56 -7.35
C TYR A 80 -5.16 -24.40 -5.82
N LEU A 81 -6.12 -23.62 -5.32
CA LEU A 81 -6.30 -23.37 -3.89
C LEU A 81 -7.52 -24.13 -3.35
N THR A 82 -7.32 -24.85 -2.26
CA THR A 82 -8.38 -25.49 -1.47
C THR A 82 -9.16 -24.45 -0.66
N GLN A 83 -10.34 -24.83 -0.17
CA GLN A 83 -11.15 -23.94 0.67
C GLN A 83 -10.44 -23.55 1.98
N ALA A 84 -9.70 -24.50 2.59
CA ALA A 84 -8.94 -24.25 3.81
C ALA A 84 -7.80 -23.23 3.57
N GLU A 85 -7.12 -23.33 2.44
CA GLU A 85 -6.08 -22.38 2.04
C GLU A 85 -6.64 -20.98 1.78
N LYS A 86 -7.77 -20.86 1.08
CA LYS A 86 -8.45 -19.57 0.85
C LYS A 86 -8.85 -18.91 2.18
N ALA A 87 -9.44 -19.69 3.09
CA ALA A 87 -9.81 -19.20 4.42
C ALA A 87 -8.57 -18.75 5.22
N PHE A 88 -7.48 -19.52 5.15
CA PHE A 88 -6.23 -19.16 5.80
C PHE A 88 -5.62 -17.88 5.22
N LEU A 89 -5.61 -17.70 3.89
CA LEU A 89 -5.15 -16.47 3.24
C LEU A 89 -5.93 -15.24 3.70
N PHE A 90 -7.26 -15.36 3.77
CA PHE A 90 -8.11 -14.31 4.32
C PHE A 90 -7.76 -14.01 5.78
N GLU A 91 -7.58 -15.05 6.61
CA GLU A 91 -7.20 -14.88 8.02
C GLU A 91 -5.85 -14.18 8.18
N ILE A 92 -4.83 -14.57 7.41
CA ILE A 92 -3.48 -14.01 7.53
C ILE A 92 -3.34 -12.61 6.90
N SER A 93 -4.25 -12.22 5.98
CA SER A 93 -4.22 -10.92 5.31
C SER A 93 -4.12 -9.75 6.29
N ARG A 94 -4.75 -9.88 7.46
CA ARG A 94 -4.69 -8.84 8.49
C ARG A 94 -3.28 -8.61 9.03
N PHE A 95 -2.37 -9.60 8.97
CA PHE A 95 -1.02 -9.57 9.54
C PHE A 95 0.07 -9.12 8.56
N LEU A 96 -0.28 -8.63 7.37
CA LEU A 96 0.72 -8.20 6.40
C LEU A 96 1.32 -6.85 6.76
N GLU A 97 2.64 -6.78 6.76
CA GLU A 97 3.39 -5.54 6.80
C GLU A 97 3.30 -4.80 5.46
N PHE A 98 3.27 -3.47 5.54
CA PHE A 98 3.17 -2.61 4.37
C PHE A 98 4.45 -2.67 3.52
N LYS A 99 4.32 -2.71 2.19
CA LYS A 99 5.40 -2.90 1.18
C LYS A 99 6.09 -4.26 1.21
N SER A 100 6.65 -4.65 2.35
CA SER A 100 7.41 -5.89 2.50
C SER A 100 6.52 -7.11 2.35
N ASN A 101 5.21 -7.01 2.64
CA ASN A 101 4.29 -8.14 2.58
C ASN A 101 4.69 -9.31 3.52
N VAL A 102 5.53 -9.02 4.53
CA VAL A 102 5.92 -9.95 5.59
C VAL A 102 4.72 -10.20 6.50
N ILE A 103 4.54 -11.43 6.95
CA ILE A 103 3.58 -11.77 7.99
C ILE A 103 4.19 -11.39 9.34
N VAL A 104 3.58 -10.44 10.04
CA VAL A 104 4.13 -9.86 11.28
C VAL A 104 3.23 -10.07 12.48
N GLU A 105 3.84 -10.05 13.66
CA GLU A 105 3.10 -10.06 14.92
C GLU A 105 2.40 -8.72 15.13
N LYS A 106 1.09 -8.76 15.37
CA LYS A 106 0.35 -7.61 15.87
C LYS A 106 0.48 -7.53 17.38
N ASN A 107 1.33 -6.63 17.84
CA ASN A 107 1.36 -6.18 19.23
C ASN A 107 0.80 -4.76 19.27
N VAL A 108 -0.22 -4.54 20.11
CA VAL A 108 -0.92 -3.25 20.22
C VAL A 108 -0.11 -2.27 21.08
N GLU A 109 0.81 -2.78 21.89
CA GLU A 109 1.56 -2.03 22.90
C GLU A 109 2.98 -1.67 22.47
N ASP A 110 3.43 -2.15 21.30
CA ASP A 110 4.81 -1.97 20.84
C ASP A 110 4.86 -0.85 19.79
N GLU A 111 5.49 0.27 20.14
CA GLU A 111 5.75 1.38 19.20
C GLU A 111 6.87 1.04 18.19
N GLY A 112 7.55 -0.10 18.38
CA GLY A 112 8.61 -0.59 17.51
C GLY A 112 8.13 -1.27 16.22
N LYS A 113 9.10 -1.65 15.38
CA LYS A 113 8.82 -2.47 14.19
C LYS A 113 8.33 -3.86 14.60
N PRO A 114 7.19 -4.34 14.06
CA PRO A 114 6.62 -5.60 14.48
C PRO A 114 7.51 -6.79 14.07
N SER A 115 7.76 -7.70 14.99
CA SER A 115 8.51 -8.94 14.73
C SER A 115 7.86 -9.79 13.64
N ALA A 116 8.65 -10.60 12.93
CA ALA A 116 8.12 -11.58 11.99
C ALA A 116 7.29 -12.63 12.74
N ALA A 117 6.09 -12.94 12.23
CA ALA A 117 5.18 -13.86 12.90
C ALA A 117 5.69 -15.30 12.83
N SER A 118 5.80 -15.94 14.00
CA SER A 118 6.05 -17.37 14.07
C SER A 118 4.77 -18.19 13.83
N PRO A 119 4.86 -19.45 13.38
CA PRO A 119 3.70 -20.35 13.33
C PRO A 119 3.00 -20.52 14.69
N SER A 120 3.76 -20.48 15.80
CA SER A 120 3.21 -20.54 17.15
C SER A 120 2.37 -19.30 17.49
N TYR A 121 2.84 -18.11 17.10
CA TYR A 121 2.10 -16.86 17.26
C TYR A 121 0.79 -16.90 16.47
N LEU A 122 0.85 -17.29 15.19
CA LEU A 122 -0.32 -17.39 14.33
C LEU A 122 -1.32 -18.41 14.86
N ALA A 123 -0.85 -19.58 15.33
CA ALA A 123 -1.70 -20.59 15.95
C ALA A 123 -2.48 -20.03 17.15
N LYS A 124 -1.82 -19.30 18.04
CA LYS A 124 -2.46 -18.64 19.19
C LYS A 124 -3.48 -17.59 18.72
N LYS A 125 -3.14 -16.73 17.76
CA LYS A 125 -4.00 -15.64 17.29
C LYS A 125 -5.18 -16.10 16.44
N LEU A 126 -5.04 -17.22 15.73
CA LEU A 126 -6.07 -17.80 14.88
C LEU A 126 -6.89 -18.89 15.59
N ASN A 127 -6.60 -19.16 16.88
CA ASN A 127 -7.21 -20.24 17.65
C ASN A 127 -7.13 -21.62 16.94
N LYS A 128 -5.93 -21.94 16.44
CA LYS A 128 -5.61 -23.19 15.73
C LYS A 128 -4.43 -23.89 16.38
N THR A 129 -4.23 -25.16 16.07
CA THR A 129 -3.02 -25.87 16.53
C THR A 129 -1.79 -25.40 15.75
N ARG A 130 -0.63 -25.35 16.40
CA ARG A 130 0.64 -25.03 15.75
C ARG A 130 0.92 -25.97 14.57
N THR A 131 0.63 -27.26 14.73
CA THR A 131 0.82 -28.27 13.67
C THR A 131 -0.04 -27.96 12.45
N SER A 132 -1.31 -27.60 12.63
CA SER A 132 -2.21 -27.24 11.52
C SER A 132 -1.73 -25.99 10.78
N VAL A 133 -1.36 -24.94 11.52
CA VAL A 133 -0.83 -23.70 10.91
C VAL A 133 0.48 -23.98 10.17
N SER A 134 1.41 -24.69 10.79
CA SER A 134 2.70 -25.02 10.17
C SER A 134 2.50 -25.86 8.90
N LYS A 135 1.58 -26.83 8.91
CA LYS A 135 1.25 -27.61 7.72
C LYS A 135 0.72 -26.72 6.60
N MET A 136 -0.28 -25.88 6.90
CA MET A 136 -0.87 -24.94 5.95
C MET A 136 0.15 -23.98 5.34
N MET A 137 1.06 -23.44 6.16
CA MET A 137 2.10 -22.52 5.69
C MET A 137 3.08 -23.21 4.73
N ASN A 138 3.49 -24.46 5.01
CA ASN A 138 4.37 -25.20 4.12
C ASN A 138 3.66 -25.62 2.82
N GLU A 139 2.38 -26.03 2.88
CA GLU A 139 1.60 -26.33 1.67
C GLU A 139 1.50 -25.10 0.74
N LEU A 140 1.29 -23.91 1.32
CA LEU A 140 1.28 -22.66 0.56
C LEU A 140 2.67 -22.20 0.11
N LEU A 141 3.74 -22.57 0.83
CA LEU A 141 5.13 -22.37 0.41
C LEU A 141 5.44 -23.18 -0.84
N ASP A 142 5.08 -24.46 -0.84
CA ASP A 142 5.28 -25.36 -1.97
C ASP A 142 4.51 -24.90 -3.21
N LYS A 143 3.37 -24.23 -3.00
CA LYS A 143 2.59 -23.58 -4.05
C LYS A 143 3.14 -22.23 -4.51
N GLY A 144 4.16 -21.67 -3.86
CA GLY A 144 4.69 -20.33 -4.16
C GLY A 144 3.69 -19.19 -3.87
N ILE A 145 2.69 -19.46 -3.04
CA ILE A 145 1.74 -18.48 -2.51
C ILE A 145 2.37 -17.78 -1.30
N LEU A 146 3.06 -18.54 -0.46
CA LEU A 146 3.98 -18.02 0.54
C LEU A 146 5.42 -18.16 0.06
N GLY A 147 6.30 -17.38 0.67
CA GLY A 147 7.74 -17.41 0.44
C GLY A 147 8.48 -17.20 1.75
N VAL A 148 9.73 -17.66 1.79
CA VAL A 148 10.67 -17.31 2.84
C VAL A 148 11.91 -16.72 2.19
N ALA A 149 12.56 -15.78 2.87
CA ALA A 149 13.81 -15.22 2.37
C ALA A 149 14.97 -16.19 2.59
N GLU A 150 15.96 -16.12 1.70
CA GLU A 150 17.27 -16.72 1.97
C GLU A 150 17.97 -15.96 3.12
N THR A 151 18.82 -16.66 3.86
CA THR A 151 19.59 -16.06 4.95
C THR A 151 20.47 -14.93 4.43
N GLY A 152 20.36 -13.74 5.04
CA GLY A 152 21.17 -12.56 4.68
C GLY A 152 20.46 -11.54 3.78
N VAL A 153 19.24 -11.83 3.33
CA VAL A 153 18.38 -10.86 2.65
C VAL A 153 17.86 -9.84 3.67
N THR A 154 17.87 -8.55 3.29
CA THR A 154 17.31 -7.46 4.09
C THR A 154 16.29 -6.72 3.26
N THR A 155 15.11 -6.45 3.81
CA THR A 155 14.08 -5.61 3.15
C THR A 155 14.55 -4.15 3.07
N GLU A 156 13.91 -3.34 2.23
CA GLU A 156 14.21 -1.91 2.07
C GLU A 156 14.00 -1.14 3.37
N ASP A 157 13.09 -1.60 4.22
CA ASP A 157 12.86 -1.03 5.54
C ASP A 157 13.87 -1.53 6.59
N GLY A 158 14.81 -2.40 6.24
CA GLY A 158 15.94 -2.81 7.10
C GLY A 158 15.68 -4.05 7.96
N ARG A 159 14.60 -4.81 7.71
CA ARG A 159 14.38 -6.09 8.40
C ARG A 159 15.35 -7.14 7.86
N ILE A 160 16.23 -7.63 8.73
CA ILE A 160 17.08 -8.78 8.43
C ILE A 160 16.19 -10.02 8.36
N CYS A 161 16.14 -10.65 7.18
CA CYS A 161 15.29 -11.79 6.94
C CYS A 161 16.05 -13.10 7.19
N SER A 162 15.29 -14.13 7.54
CA SER A 162 15.77 -15.49 7.72
C SER A 162 14.81 -16.45 7.03
N SER A 163 15.16 -17.75 7.03
CA SER A 163 14.25 -18.83 6.62
C SER A 163 12.96 -18.92 7.44
N ARG A 164 12.84 -18.15 8.53
CA ARG A 164 11.64 -18.05 9.38
C ARG A 164 10.82 -16.79 9.10
N THR A 165 11.27 -15.91 8.21
CA THR A 165 10.52 -14.71 7.81
C THR A 165 9.60 -15.09 6.66
N TRP A 166 8.30 -15.13 6.93
CA TRP A 166 7.28 -15.53 5.96
C TRP A 166 6.72 -14.33 5.22
N PHE A 167 6.63 -14.45 3.91
CA PHE A 167 6.09 -13.46 2.99
C PHE A 167 4.86 -14.01 2.30
N VAL A 168 3.89 -13.14 1.97
CA VAL A 168 2.80 -13.48 1.05
C VAL A 168 3.11 -12.93 -0.33
N ASN A 169 2.92 -13.75 -1.37
CA ASN A 169 3.13 -13.35 -2.76
C ASN A 169 2.21 -12.17 -3.12
N PRO A 170 2.76 -10.99 -3.48
CA PRO A 170 1.96 -9.81 -3.81
C PRO A 170 1.08 -9.98 -5.07
N ASN A 171 1.38 -10.97 -5.91
CA ASN A 171 0.51 -11.33 -7.03
C ASN A 171 -0.81 -11.97 -6.58
N ILE A 172 -0.94 -12.31 -5.29
CA ILE A 172 -2.13 -12.89 -4.65
C ILE A 172 -2.77 -11.87 -3.70
N LEU A 173 -2.04 -11.47 -2.66
CA LEU A 173 -2.45 -10.46 -1.67
C LEU A 173 -1.36 -9.40 -1.57
N CYS A 174 -1.67 -8.14 -1.82
CA CYS A 174 -0.71 -7.03 -1.84
C CYS A 174 -1.08 -5.98 -0.78
N ASN A 175 -0.18 -5.75 0.18
CA ASN A 175 -0.27 -4.63 1.12
C ASN A 175 0.70 -3.51 0.72
N ALA A 176 0.59 -3.04 -0.51
CA ALA A 176 1.39 -1.95 -1.06
C ALA A 176 0.66 -1.34 -2.26
N PRO A 177 1.00 -0.09 -2.65
CA PRO A 177 0.84 0.34 -4.03
C PRO A 177 1.54 -0.63 -4.99
N LYS A 178 0.98 -0.82 -6.19
CA LYS A 178 1.42 -1.86 -7.15
C LYS A 178 2.91 -1.73 -7.53
N ASP A 179 3.40 -0.50 -7.55
CA ASP A 179 4.75 -0.06 -7.92
C ASP A 179 5.70 0.10 -6.72
N GLU A 180 5.21 -0.13 -5.50
CA GLU A 180 5.98 0.07 -4.26
C GLU A 180 6.14 -1.23 -3.44
N VAL A 181 6.03 -2.39 -4.09
CA VAL A 181 6.37 -3.68 -3.48
C VAL A 181 7.88 -3.74 -3.22
N ASP A 182 8.27 -4.17 -2.03
CA ASP A 182 9.67 -4.28 -1.62
C ASP A 182 10.51 -5.19 -2.53
N ARG A 183 11.73 -4.77 -2.88
CA ARG A 183 12.63 -5.52 -3.78
C ARG A 183 12.98 -6.92 -3.29
N ALA A 184 13.16 -7.14 -1.99
CA ALA A 184 13.43 -8.47 -1.47
C ALA A 184 12.21 -9.38 -1.71
N THR A 185 11.01 -8.87 -1.50
CA THR A 185 9.76 -9.59 -1.81
C THR A 185 9.65 -9.90 -3.30
N GLN A 186 9.98 -8.95 -4.17
CA GLN A 186 10.00 -9.19 -5.62
C GLN A 186 10.99 -10.31 -5.99
N GLN A 187 12.19 -10.31 -5.41
CA GLN A 187 13.20 -11.34 -5.65
C GLN A 187 12.73 -12.73 -5.21
N ILE A 188 12.17 -12.84 -4.00
CA ILE A 188 11.62 -14.09 -3.44
C ILE A 188 10.59 -14.71 -4.39
N PHE A 189 9.72 -13.89 -4.98
CA PHE A 189 8.63 -14.34 -5.85
C PHE A 189 8.92 -14.26 -7.35
N SER A 190 10.12 -13.86 -7.76
CA SER A 190 10.49 -13.62 -9.17
C SER A 190 10.18 -14.79 -10.11
N LYS A 191 10.27 -16.03 -9.60
CA LYS A 191 10.00 -17.28 -10.34
C LYS A 191 8.71 -17.99 -9.90
N ALA A 192 8.03 -17.49 -8.87
CA ALA A 192 6.85 -18.14 -8.31
C ALA A 192 5.67 -18.10 -9.30
N LEU A 193 4.85 -19.14 -9.28
CA LEU A 193 3.58 -19.21 -10.05
C LEU A 193 3.74 -19.04 -11.57
N ARG A 194 4.93 -19.23 -12.14
CA ARG A 194 5.18 -19.20 -13.60
C ARG A 194 4.97 -20.55 -14.29
N ASN A 195 4.93 -21.64 -13.51
CA ASN A 195 4.76 -23.01 -13.99
C ASN A 195 3.84 -23.80 -13.05
N ILE A 196 2.62 -23.30 -12.83
CA ILE A 196 1.63 -23.94 -11.97
C ILE A 196 1.23 -25.29 -12.58
N LYS A 197 1.25 -26.34 -11.76
CA LYS A 197 0.80 -27.69 -12.10
C LYS A 197 -0.41 -28.03 -11.23
N VAL A 198 -1.47 -28.53 -11.84
CA VAL A 198 -2.68 -28.99 -11.16
C VAL A 198 -2.93 -30.45 -11.53
N GLY A 199 -2.95 -31.34 -10.53
CA GLY A 199 -3.11 -32.77 -10.74
C GLY A 199 -2.04 -33.39 -11.63
N GLU A 200 -2.39 -34.46 -12.35
CA GLU A 200 -1.50 -35.16 -13.30
C GLU A 200 -1.45 -34.51 -14.68
N ALA A 201 -2.13 -33.37 -14.88
CA ALA A 201 -2.23 -32.74 -16.18
C ALA A 201 -0.87 -32.20 -16.65
N LYS A 202 -0.48 -32.53 -17.89
CA LYS A 202 0.72 -31.98 -18.54
C LYS A 202 0.63 -30.47 -18.84
N LYS A 203 -0.54 -29.86 -18.68
CA LYS A 203 -0.78 -28.45 -18.97
C LYS A 203 -0.13 -27.59 -17.89
N LYS A 204 0.80 -26.72 -18.31
CA LYS A 204 1.40 -25.70 -17.44
C LYS A 204 0.51 -24.48 -17.41
N HIS A 205 0.21 -23.99 -16.21
CA HIS A 205 -0.57 -22.78 -15.98
C HIS A 205 0.35 -21.63 -15.54
N LYS A 206 -0.02 -20.40 -15.86
CA LYS A 206 0.64 -19.16 -15.40
C LYS A 206 -0.43 -18.18 -14.93
N LEU A 207 -0.06 -17.25 -14.04
CA LEU A 207 -0.98 -16.19 -13.64
C LEU A 207 -1.29 -15.26 -14.82
N PRO A 208 -2.51 -14.70 -14.89
CA PRO A 208 -2.86 -13.65 -15.84
C PRO A 208 -2.02 -12.37 -15.66
N ILE A 209 -1.76 -11.97 -14.41
CA ILE A 209 -1.09 -10.71 -14.08
C ILE A 209 0.11 -10.98 -13.17
N TYR A 210 1.23 -10.30 -13.45
CA TYR A 210 2.37 -10.19 -12.56
C TYR A 210 2.65 -8.71 -12.28
N LEU A 211 2.79 -8.33 -11.01
CA LEU A 211 3.12 -6.95 -10.62
C LEU A 211 4.60 -6.61 -10.90
N PHE A 212 5.45 -7.62 -11.05
CA PHE A 212 6.89 -7.53 -11.26
C PHE A 212 7.44 -8.77 -11.99
#